data_AF-A0A3A6R0N4-F1
#
_entry.id   AF-A0A3A6R0N4-F1
#
_cell.length_a   1.000
_cell.length_b   1.000
_cell.length_c   1.000
_cell.angle_alpha   90.00
_cell.angle_beta   90.00
_cell.angle_gamma   90.00
#
_symmetry.space_group_name_H-M   'P 1'
#
loop_
_entity.id
_entity.type
_entity.pdbx_description
1 polymer ?
#
loop_
_entity_poly.entity_id
_entity_poly.type
_entity_poly.pdbx_seq_one_letter_code
_entity_poly.pdbx_strand_id
1 'polypeptide(L)'
;MNADSHEQRRALLNDIMLQFQLGNETLGTAIRRLRLEVTGFDQETFAGMCKMSTRALYQIEKDKGNPTLNTIDAILRKFGMRMGLTSAAKNTPSPTVGLAKPASKKTGRGANPRRKHAGQITGAGKPKVERSDSV
;
A
#
# COMPACT_ATOMS: atom_id res chain seq x y z
N MET A 1 -9.06 29.41 -15.42
CA MET A 1 -9.04 28.30 -14.43
C MET A 1 -7.78 27.53 -14.72
N ASN A 2 -6.84 27.53 -13.79
CA ASN A 2 -5.42 27.45 -14.12
C ASN A 2 -4.88 26.07 -13.73
N ALA A 3 -4.03 25.48 -14.58
CA ALA A 3 -3.47 24.14 -14.35
C ALA A 3 -2.74 24.06 -13.00
N ASP A 4 -1.99 25.11 -12.68
CA ASP A 4 -1.25 25.31 -11.42
C ASP A 4 -2.12 25.09 -10.18
N SER A 5 -3.38 25.53 -10.19
CA SER A 5 -4.31 25.35 -9.06
C SER A 5 -4.74 23.89 -8.90
N HIS A 6 -4.92 23.16 -10.00
CA HIS A 6 -5.19 21.72 -9.96
C HIS A 6 -3.95 20.91 -9.56
N GLU A 7 -2.75 21.37 -9.90
CA GLU A 7 -1.49 20.76 -9.48
C GLU A 7 -1.20 21.01 -8.00
N GLN A 8 -1.32 22.25 -7.52
CA GLN A 8 -1.26 22.61 -6.10
C GLN A 8 -2.24 21.78 -5.26
N ARG A 9 -3.49 21.63 -5.72
CA ARG A 9 -4.51 20.79 -5.06
C ARG A 9 -4.09 19.32 -4.98
N ARG A 10 -3.43 18.78 -6.01
CA ARG A 10 -2.90 17.40 -6.03
C ARG A 10 -1.69 17.24 -5.12
N ALA A 11 -0.75 18.18 -5.14
CA ALA A 11 0.43 18.19 -4.28
C ALA A 11 0.03 18.20 -2.79
N LEU A 12 -0.93 19.06 -2.44
CA LEU A 12 -1.49 19.15 -1.09
C LEU A 12 -2.21 17.86 -0.64
N LEU A 13 -3.02 17.25 -1.52
CA LEU A 13 -3.65 15.96 -1.24
C LEU A 13 -2.61 14.84 -1.01
N ASN A 14 -1.53 14.84 -1.78
CA ASN A 14 -0.43 13.88 -1.63
C ASN A 14 0.36 14.10 -0.33
N ASP A 15 0.62 15.35 0.08
CA ASP A 15 1.25 15.65 1.37
C ASP A 15 0.42 15.14 2.55
N ILE A 16 -0.87 15.52 2.63
CA ILE A 16 -1.76 15.08 3.71
C ILE A 16 -1.83 13.55 3.78
N MET A 17 -1.90 12.87 2.63
CA MET A 17 -1.86 11.41 2.57
C MET A 17 -0.52 10.84 3.06
N LEU A 18 0.61 11.46 2.70
CA LEU A 18 1.95 11.04 3.09
C LEU A 18 2.21 11.23 4.60
N GLN A 19 1.85 12.38 5.18
CA GLN A 19 2.02 12.62 6.61
C GLN A 19 1.22 11.62 7.45
N PHE A 20 -0.02 11.31 7.03
CA PHE A 20 -0.83 10.26 7.65
C PHE A 20 -0.22 8.86 7.48
N GLN A 21 0.26 8.51 6.28
CA GLN A 21 0.90 7.20 6.02
C GLN A 21 2.21 7.00 6.79
N LEU A 22 3.00 8.06 6.99
CA LEU A 22 4.23 8.02 7.77
C LEU A 22 3.98 7.90 9.29
N GLY A 23 2.76 8.21 9.74
CA GLY A 23 2.41 8.29 11.17
C GLY A 23 2.73 9.65 11.81
N ASN A 24 3.05 10.67 11.02
CA ASN A 24 3.34 12.03 11.49
C ASN A 24 2.06 12.79 11.89
N GLU A 25 0.94 12.46 11.25
CA GLU A 25 -0.38 13.04 11.51
C GLU A 25 -1.41 11.97 11.90
N THR A 26 -2.37 12.36 12.75
CA THR A 26 -3.53 11.54 13.09
C THR A 26 -4.59 11.59 11.99
N LEU A 27 -5.55 10.65 12.01
CA LEU A 27 -6.67 10.64 11.05
C LEU A 27 -7.55 11.89 11.19
N GLY A 28 -7.79 12.36 12.42
CA GLY A 28 -8.50 13.61 12.67
C GLY A 28 -7.76 14.84 12.18
N THR A 29 -6.42 14.86 12.31
CA THR A 29 -5.58 15.92 11.76
C THR A 29 -5.67 15.94 10.24
N ALA A 30 -5.45 14.81 9.57
CA ALA A 30 -5.53 14.70 8.12
C ALA A 30 -6.91 15.13 7.57
N ILE A 31 -8.01 14.69 8.20
CA ILE A 31 -9.37 15.10 7.81
C ILE A 31 -9.60 16.61 8.02
N ARG A 32 -9.08 17.19 9.10
CA ARG A 32 -9.13 18.64 9.33
C ARG A 32 -8.31 19.42 8.29
N ARG A 33 -7.15 18.92 7.85
CA ARG A 33 -6.36 19.49 6.75
C ARG A 33 -7.11 19.41 5.42
N LEU A 34 -7.71 18.27 5.09
CA LEU A 34 -8.57 18.10 3.91
C LEU A 34 -9.73 19.11 3.89
N ARG A 35 -10.33 19.42 5.04
CA ARG A 35 -11.34 20.47 5.12
C ARG A 35 -10.77 21.86 4.90
N LEU A 36 -9.81 22.27 5.73
CA LEU A 36 -9.32 23.65 5.78
C LEU A 36 -8.46 24.03 4.57
N GLU A 37 -7.51 23.18 4.19
CA GLU A 37 -6.51 23.49 3.15
C GLU A 37 -7.00 23.11 1.75
N VAL A 38 -7.80 22.04 1.60
CA VAL A 38 -8.26 21.55 0.28
C VAL A 38 -9.67 22.05 -0.09
N THR A 39 -10.53 22.41 0.87
CA THR A 39 -11.86 23.00 0.55
C THR A 39 -12.08 24.42 1.08
N GLY A 40 -11.32 24.88 2.07
CA GLY A 40 -11.53 26.20 2.69
C GLY A 40 -12.82 26.31 3.51
N PHE A 41 -13.49 25.20 3.80
CA PHE A 41 -14.81 25.20 4.45
C PHE A 41 -14.74 25.20 5.97
N ASP A 42 -15.73 25.84 6.60
CA ASP A 42 -16.01 25.65 8.01
C ASP A 42 -16.50 24.22 8.31
N GLN A 43 -16.61 23.90 9.60
CA GLN A 43 -16.91 22.53 10.04
C GLN A 43 -18.37 22.13 9.72
N GLU A 44 -19.30 23.08 9.65
CA GLU A 44 -20.71 22.81 9.38
C GLU A 44 -20.96 22.54 7.89
N THR A 45 -20.45 23.43 7.02
CA THR A 45 -20.50 23.29 5.56
C THR A 45 -19.87 21.97 5.11
N PHE A 46 -18.73 21.61 5.71
CA PHE A 46 -18.05 20.35 5.39
C PHE A 46 -18.78 19.11 5.92
N ALA A 47 -19.37 19.17 7.12
CA ALA A 47 -20.18 18.09 7.66
C ALA A 47 -21.43 17.84 6.78
N GLY A 48 -22.08 18.91 6.34
CA GLY A 48 -23.18 18.87 5.36
C GLY A 48 -22.75 18.26 4.02
N MET A 49 -21.61 18.69 3.46
CA MET A 49 -21.03 18.09 2.25
C MET A 49 -20.76 16.58 2.43
N CYS A 50 -20.32 16.17 3.61
CA CYS A 50 -20.07 14.76 3.97
C CYS A 50 -21.33 13.98 4.42
N LYS A 51 -22.51 14.62 4.46
CA LYS A 51 -23.79 14.05 4.94
C LYS A 51 -23.71 13.49 6.37
N MET A 52 -23.05 14.21 7.28
CA MET A 52 -22.95 13.89 8.70
C MET A 52 -23.18 15.12 9.58
N SER A 53 -23.37 14.93 10.89
CA SER A 53 -23.53 16.04 11.82
C SER A 53 -22.19 16.73 12.13
N THR A 54 -22.21 18.04 12.34
CA THR A 54 -21.03 18.84 12.74
C THR A 54 -20.37 18.27 14.01
N ARG A 55 -21.17 17.72 14.94
CA ARG A 55 -20.66 17.04 16.13
C ARG A 55 -19.91 15.74 15.81
N ALA A 56 -20.38 14.94 14.85
CA ALA A 56 -19.67 13.73 14.44
C ALA A 56 -18.33 14.07 13.77
N LEU A 57 -18.32 15.05 12.86
CA LEU A 57 -17.09 15.56 12.25
C LEU A 57 -16.13 16.14 13.29
N TYR A 58 -16.61 16.94 14.25
CA TYR A 58 -15.80 17.48 15.34
C TYR A 58 -15.11 16.40 16.17
N GLN A 59 -15.82 15.30 16.48
CA GLN A 59 -15.23 14.18 17.21
C GLN A 59 -14.11 13.52 16.39
N ILE A 60 -14.35 13.27 15.10
CA ILE A 60 -13.33 12.75 14.16
C ILE A 60 -12.12 13.69 14.08
N GLU A 61 -12.31 14.99 13.85
CA GLU A 61 -11.24 16.02 13.76
C GLU A 61 -10.48 16.27 15.07
N LYS A 62 -10.90 15.65 16.18
CA LYS A 62 -10.22 15.70 17.48
C LYS A 62 -9.67 14.34 17.92
N ASP A 63 -9.73 13.33 17.04
CA ASP A 63 -9.39 11.93 17.34
C ASP A 63 -10.14 11.38 18.56
N LYS A 64 -11.41 11.78 18.69
CA LYS A 64 -12.33 11.34 19.76
C LYS A 64 -13.44 10.48 19.19
N GLY A 65 -13.77 9.39 19.89
CA GLY A 65 -14.73 8.39 19.42
C GLY A 65 -14.12 7.41 18.40
N ASN A 66 -14.98 6.54 17.86
CA ASN A 66 -14.58 5.43 17.00
C ASN A 66 -15.44 5.43 15.70
N PRO A 67 -15.04 6.19 14.66
CA PRO A 67 -15.78 6.25 13.40
C PRO A 67 -15.66 4.93 12.62
N THR A 68 -16.74 4.47 12.00
CA THR A 68 -16.69 3.26 11.16
C THR A 68 -15.86 3.51 9.90
N LEU A 69 -15.28 2.45 9.32
CA LEU A 69 -14.59 2.57 8.02
C LEU A 69 -15.48 3.21 6.95
N ASN A 70 -16.77 2.89 6.91
CA ASN A 70 -17.75 3.50 5.99
C ASN A 70 -17.90 5.01 6.21
N THR A 71 -17.81 5.48 7.47
CA THR A 71 -17.86 6.90 7.82
C THR A 71 -16.65 7.65 7.28
N ILE A 72 -15.46 7.06 7.40
CA ILE A 72 -14.20 7.63 6.87
C ILE A 72 -14.20 7.59 5.33
N ASP A 73 -14.59 6.47 4.73
CA ASP A 73 -14.67 6.32 3.27
C ASP A 73 -15.64 7.33 2.64
N ALA A 74 -16.75 7.66 3.32
CA ALA A 74 -17.71 8.68 2.88
C ALA A 74 -17.11 10.10 2.82
N ILE A 75 -16.15 10.43 3.69
CA ILE A 75 -15.37 11.67 3.65
C ILE A 75 -14.34 11.59 2.51
N LEU A 76 -13.50 10.54 2.50
CA LEU A 76 -12.39 10.41 1.55
C LEU A 76 -12.85 10.40 0.08
N ARG A 77 -14.03 9.83 -0.21
CA ARG A 77 -14.62 9.81 -1.56
C ARG A 77 -14.92 11.21 -2.12
N LYS A 78 -15.03 12.25 -1.28
CA LYS A 78 -15.15 13.66 -1.72
C LYS A 78 -13.87 14.18 -2.40
N PHE A 79 -12.75 13.51 -2.18
CA PHE A 79 -11.43 13.83 -2.73
C PHE A 79 -10.94 12.80 -3.76
N GLY A 80 -11.77 11.82 -4.13
CA GLY A 80 -11.37 10.68 -4.95
C GLY A 80 -10.54 9.62 -4.21
N MET A 81 -10.46 9.71 -2.88
CA MET A 81 -9.68 8.79 -2.02
C MET A 81 -10.58 7.73 -1.36
N ARG A 82 -9.95 6.73 -0.74
CA ARG A 82 -10.59 5.66 0.03
C ARG A 82 -9.62 5.09 1.07
N MET A 83 -10.13 4.42 2.10
CA MET A 83 -9.32 3.59 2.99
C MET A 83 -8.87 2.30 2.28
N GLY A 84 -7.74 1.76 2.72
CA GLY A 84 -7.13 0.51 2.25
C GLY A 84 -6.07 0.00 3.22
N LEU A 85 -5.60 -1.22 2.99
CA LEU A 85 -4.48 -1.81 3.74
C LEU A 85 -3.15 -1.51 3.04
N THR A 86 -2.06 -1.42 3.81
CA THR A 86 -0.69 -1.31 3.31
C THR A 86 0.21 -2.31 4.05
N SER A 87 1.44 -2.50 3.56
CA SER A 87 2.44 -3.31 4.25
C SER A 87 2.96 -2.57 5.49
N ALA A 88 3.04 -3.25 6.64
CA ALA A 88 3.64 -2.73 7.86
C ALA A 88 5.19 -2.72 7.83
N ALA A 89 5.80 -2.81 6.65
CA ALA A 89 7.24 -2.71 6.47
C ALA A 89 7.71 -1.29 6.86
N LYS A 90 8.56 -1.21 7.89
CA LYS A 90 9.10 0.02 8.48
C LYS A 90 9.56 1.02 7.40
N ASN A 91 9.04 2.25 7.46
CA ASN A 91 9.21 3.34 6.48
C ASN A 91 10.56 3.37 5.73
N THR A 92 10.64 2.61 4.63
CA THR A 92 11.42 2.99 3.46
C THR A 92 10.42 3.45 2.40
N PRO A 93 10.58 4.64 1.82
CA PRO A 93 9.68 5.08 0.74
C PRO A 93 9.88 4.14 -0.45
N SER A 94 8.88 3.29 -0.70
CA SER A 94 8.90 2.36 -1.84
C SER A 94 9.04 3.17 -3.13
N PRO A 95 10.02 2.88 -3.99
CA PRO A 95 10.28 3.69 -5.18
C PRO A 95 9.04 3.69 -6.09
N THR A 96 8.59 4.89 -6.47
CA THR A 96 7.39 5.11 -7.26
C THR A 96 7.33 4.20 -8.48
N VAL A 97 6.17 3.57 -8.71
CA VAL A 97 5.92 2.68 -9.85
C VAL A 97 5.90 3.48 -11.17
N GLY A 98 7.08 3.76 -11.70
CA GLY A 98 7.30 4.28 -13.05
C GLY A 98 7.22 3.16 -14.08
N LEU A 99 6.60 3.43 -15.24
CA LEU A 99 6.41 2.44 -16.30
C LEU A 99 7.73 2.08 -17.01
N ALA A 100 8.42 1.05 -16.54
CA ALA A 100 9.38 0.32 -17.36
C ALA A 100 8.62 -0.58 -18.35
N LYS A 101 8.71 -0.28 -19.66
CA LYS A 101 8.15 -1.13 -20.73
C LYS A 101 8.85 -2.51 -20.73
N PRO A 102 8.15 -3.60 -21.10
CA PRO A 102 8.73 -4.94 -21.08
C PRO A 102 9.89 -5.08 -22.07
N ALA A 103 11.01 -5.63 -21.60
CA ALA A 103 12.15 -5.95 -22.45
C ALA A 103 11.77 -7.00 -23.51
N SER A 104 12.20 -6.78 -24.75
CA SER A 104 11.69 -7.53 -25.90
C SER A 104 12.13 -9.01 -25.92
N LYS A 105 11.16 -9.88 -26.21
CA LYS A 105 11.32 -11.34 -26.30
C LYS A 105 12.00 -11.73 -27.62
N LYS A 106 13.33 -11.78 -27.67
CA LYS A 106 14.06 -12.35 -28.82
C LYS A 106 13.97 -13.87 -28.82
N THR A 107 13.65 -14.43 -29.98
CA THR A 107 13.39 -15.86 -30.20
C THR A 107 14.56 -16.54 -30.92
N GLY A 108 14.87 -17.76 -30.46
CA GLY A 108 15.35 -18.88 -31.28
C GLY A 108 16.70 -18.77 -32.00
N ARG A 109 17.62 -19.68 -31.62
CA ARG A 109 18.07 -20.82 -32.45
C ARG A 109 18.86 -21.78 -31.57
N GLY A 110 18.70 -23.09 -31.78
CA GLY A 110 19.31 -24.11 -30.92
C GLY A 110 20.16 -25.10 -31.71
N ALA A 111 21.00 -25.85 -30.99
CA ALA A 111 21.66 -27.06 -31.49
C ALA A 111 22.04 -28.00 -30.34
N ASN A 112 21.57 -29.24 -30.42
CA ASN A 112 21.98 -30.43 -29.66
C ASN A 112 21.67 -31.61 -30.63
N PRO A 113 22.50 -32.66 -30.81
CA PRO A 113 23.50 -33.16 -29.86
C PRO A 113 24.84 -33.71 -30.42
N ARG A 114 25.83 -33.88 -29.51
CA ARG A 114 26.80 -35.00 -29.38
C ARG A 114 27.84 -34.59 -28.31
N ARG A 115 28.06 -35.27 -27.17
CA ARG A 115 28.23 -36.72 -26.82
C ARG A 115 29.62 -37.27 -27.20
N LYS A 116 30.49 -37.48 -26.21
CA LYS A 116 31.27 -38.72 -25.92
C LYS A 116 32.25 -38.54 -24.74
N HIS A 117 32.70 -39.67 -24.19
CA HIS A 117 33.72 -39.86 -23.12
C HIS A 117 33.33 -39.37 -21.71
N ALA A 118 33.75 -40.03 -20.61
CA ALA A 118 34.14 -41.44 -20.40
C ALA A 118 34.08 -41.76 -18.89
N GLY A 119 33.95 -43.03 -18.50
CA GLY A 119 34.00 -43.47 -17.09
C GLY A 119 32.71 -44.14 -16.60
N GLN A 120 32.86 -45.36 -16.06
CA GLN A 120 31.83 -46.19 -15.42
C GLN A 120 32.47 -46.81 -14.15
N ILE A 121 31.70 -47.51 -13.31
CA ILE A 121 32.12 -48.34 -12.13
C ILE A 121 32.48 -47.52 -10.86
N THR A 122 32.17 -47.92 -9.61
CA THR A 122 31.33 -49.02 -9.04
C THR A 122 30.99 -48.77 -7.55
N GLY A 123 30.04 -49.54 -6.98
CA GLY A 123 29.76 -49.62 -5.52
C GLY A 123 28.59 -48.72 -5.06
N ALA A 124 27.43 -49.16 -4.54
CA ALA A 124 26.97 -50.38 -3.83
C ALA A 124 27.42 -50.49 -2.36
N GLY A 125 26.48 -50.39 -1.40
CA GLY A 125 26.78 -50.39 0.05
C GLY A 125 25.63 -50.10 1.02
N LYS A 126 24.55 -50.91 1.02
CA LYS A 126 23.49 -51.04 2.06
C LYS A 126 22.81 -52.43 1.93
N PRO A 127 22.04 -52.96 2.91
CA PRO A 127 21.70 -52.47 4.26
C PRO A 127 22.57 -53.22 5.32
N LYS A 128 22.16 -53.87 6.44
CA LYS A 128 20.88 -54.19 7.15
C LYS A 128 21.20 -54.70 8.60
N VAL A 129 20.21 -54.68 9.51
CA VAL A 129 20.09 -55.45 10.80
C VAL A 129 21.13 -55.20 11.94
N GLU A 130 20.88 -55.44 13.24
CA GLU A 130 19.68 -55.83 14.05
C GLU A 130 19.83 -55.43 15.54
N ARG A 131 18.73 -55.57 16.30
CA ARG A 131 18.57 -55.84 17.76
C ARG A 131 18.10 -54.71 18.67
N SER A 132 16.81 -54.81 19.01
CA SER A 132 16.29 -54.59 20.35
C SER A 132 16.78 -55.69 21.30
N ASP A 133 17.12 -55.33 22.54
CA ASP A 133 17.02 -56.21 23.70
C ASP A 133 16.62 -55.37 24.93
N SER A 134 15.91 -56.00 25.86
CA SER A 134 15.21 -55.34 26.96
C SER A 134 15.96 -55.36 28.29
N VAL A 135 15.88 -54.25 29.03
CA VAL A 135 15.70 -54.21 30.50
C VAL A 135 14.70 -53.09 30.81
#